data_AF-A0A4V3SFF1-F1
#
_entry.id   AF-A0A4V3SFF1-F1
#
_cell.length_a   1.000
_cell.length_b   1.000
_cell.length_c   1.000
_cell.angle_alpha   90.00
_cell.angle_beta   90.00
_cell.angle_gamma   90.00
#
_symmetry.space_group_name_H-M   'P 1'
#
loop_
_entity.id
_entity.type
_entity.pdbx_description
1 polymer ?
#
loop_
_entity_poly.entity_id
_entity_poly.type
_entity_poly.pdbx_seq_one_letter_code
_entity_poly.pdbx_strand_id
1 'polypeptide(L)'
;MAISRTTALSYLVRLTRFQPHRLISSKLSSSPKDDTPSQPENETDKKSVDIENDLQALQTEYKKLATAHSQLDDKYKRALAETENMRKRFMRQIDEAKMFAVQSFCKDLLDVADVLTKATNSTPADQLVPGVNPHFANLYEGLKLTEQQMFQTLWSEIVRIATRDSPPSLKSAGRRPSLPGALLR
;
A
#
# COMPACT_ATOMS: atom_id res chain seq x y z
N MET A 1 14.87 -32.25 0.91
CA MET A 1 15.48 -30.94 0.54
C MET A 1 14.53 -29.83 0.97
N ALA A 2 14.70 -29.31 2.18
CA ALA A 2 13.89 -28.22 2.72
C ALA A 2 14.80 -26.98 2.84
N ILE A 3 14.68 -26.05 1.90
CA ILE A 3 15.43 -24.79 1.94
C ILE A 3 14.55 -23.78 2.67
N SER A 4 15.06 -23.38 3.83
CA SER A 4 14.43 -22.55 4.83
C SER A 4 14.03 -21.17 4.28
N ARG A 5 12.82 -20.71 4.63
CA ARG A 5 12.19 -19.44 4.26
C ARG A 5 12.82 -18.19 4.92
N THR A 6 14.05 -18.28 5.40
CA THR A 6 14.67 -17.25 6.26
C THR A 6 15.72 -16.36 5.57
N THR A 7 16.04 -16.59 4.30
CA THR A 7 17.09 -15.83 3.59
C THR A 7 16.60 -14.60 2.81
N ALA A 8 15.30 -14.33 2.74
CA ALA A 8 14.77 -13.22 1.93
C ALA A 8 14.57 -11.89 2.70
N LEU A 9 14.78 -11.87 4.02
CA LEU A 9 14.57 -10.68 4.87
C LEU A 9 15.87 -9.98 5.32
N SER A 10 16.99 -10.26 4.67
CA SER A 10 18.28 -9.62 4.96
C SER A 10 18.66 -8.47 4.02
N TYR A 11 17.84 -8.18 2.99
CA TYR A 11 18.25 -7.25 1.90
C TYR A 11 17.69 -5.81 1.95
N LEU A 12 16.89 -5.41 2.94
CA LEU A 12 16.21 -4.11 2.90
C LEU A 12 16.23 -3.27 4.19
N VAL A 13 17.38 -3.16 4.89
CA VAL A 13 17.54 -2.17 5.98
C VAL A 13 18.93 -1.53 6.01
N ARG A 14 19.49 -1.11 4.87
CA ARG A 14 20.84 -0.50 4.84
C ARG A 14 20.96 0.84 4.12
N LEU A 15 19.98 1.74 4.27
CA LEU A 15 20.08 3.11 3.71
C LEU A 15 19.57 4.24 4.63
N THR A 16 19.77 4.15 5.94
CA THR A 16 19.60 5.33 6.83
C THR A 16 20.53 5.29 8.04
N ARG A 17 21.80 5.65 7.85
CA ARG A 17 22.65 6.18 8.93
C ARG A 17 23.50 7.32 8.37
N PHE A 18 22.88 8.50 8.31
CA PHE A 18 23.57 9.76 8.09
C PHE A 18 24.26 10.13 9.42
N GLN A 19 25.59 10.11 9.45
CA GLN A 19 26.42 10.53 10.60
C GLN A 19 26.89 11.97 10.34
N PRO A 20 26.60 12.95 11.20
CA PRO A 20 27.23 14.27 11.09
C PRO A 20 28.61 14.25 11.76
N HIS A 21 29.66 14.50 10.98
CA HIS A 21 31.01 14.70 11.51
C HIS A 21 31.06 15.97 12.37
N ARG A 22 31.47 15.80 13.63
CA ARG A 22 31.69 16.83 14.64
C ARG A 22 33.03 17.54 14.33
N LEU A 23 32.99 18.76 13.81
CA LEU A 23 34.19 19.57 13.59
C LEU A 23 34.69 20.14 14.92
N ILE A 24 35.86 19.69 15.36
CA ILE A 24 36.61 20.23 16.50
C ILE A 24 37.59 21.25 15.94
N SER A 25 37.35 22.54 16.18
CA SER A 25 38.34 23.59 15.89
C SER A 25 39.33 23.66 17.06
N SER A 26 40.57 23.21 16.81
CA SER A 26 41.70 23.37 17.73
C SER A 26 42.30 24.77 17.56
N LYS A 27 42.23 25.59 18.62
CA LYS A 27 43.02 26.80 18.78
C LYS A 27 44.51 26.45 18.73
N LEU A 28 45.24 27.04 17.79
CA LEU A 28 46.71 26.98 17.75
C LEU A 28 47.26 28.13 18.60
N SER A 29 48.00 27.75 19.63
CA SER A 29 48.79 28.61 20.51
C SER A 29 50.22 28.68 19.98
N SER A 30 50.76 29.89 19.79
CA SER A 30 52.22 30.12 19.75
C SER A 30 52.56 31.49 20.38
N SER A 31 53.57 31.46 21.25
CA SER A 31 54.00 32.43 22.28
C SER A 31 54.57 33.79 21.79
N PRO A 32 54.81 34.76 22.72
CA PRO A 32 54.95 36.20 22.46
C PRO A 32 56.40 36.68 22.30
N LYS A 33 56.60 37.84 21.65
CA LYS A 33 57.81 38.68 21.77
C LYS A 33 57.50 40.19 21.61
N ASP A 34 57.78 40.91 22.70
CA ASP A 34 58.33 42.27 22.94
C ASP A 34 57.86 43.57 22.24
N ASP A 35 57.75 44.57 23.12
CA ASP A 35 57.38 46.01 23.08
C ASP A 35 58.14 46.93 22.07
N THR A 36 57.48 47.74 21.22
CA THR A 36 57.03 49.18 21.39
C THR A 36 57.99 50.19 20.69
N PRO A 37 57.61 51.40 20.18
CA PRO A 37 56.34 51.96 19.65
C PRO A 37 56.48 52.59 18.23
N SER A 38 55.37 52.85 17.50
CA SER A 38 55.12 54.11 16.74
C SER A 38 53.84 54.09 15.87
N GLN A 39 52.99 55.10 16.13
CA GLN A 39 51.92 55.72 15.33
C GLN A 39 50.56 55.01 15.11
N PRO A 40 49.44 55.62 15.57
CA PRO A 40 48.07 55.19 15.27
C PRO A 40 47.57 55.85 13.97
N GLU A 41 46.37 55.45 13.51
CA GLU A 41 45.61 55.99 12.38
C GLU A 41 45.83 55.30 11.02
N ASN A 42 45.52 54.00 10.92
CA ASN A 42 45.00 53.36 9.69
C ASN A 42 44.58 51.88 9.83
N GLU A 43 44.84 51.22 10.96
CA GLU A 43 44.50 49.78 11.12
C GLU A 43 43.05 49.51 11.54
N THR A 44 42.41 50.47 12.21
CA THR A 44 41.04 50.34 12.74
C THR A 44 39.99 50.37 11.63
N ASP A 45 40.19 51.19 10.60
CA ASP A 45 39.27 51.28 9.45
C ASP A 45 39.33 50.03 8.57
N LYS A 46 40.52 49.49 8.26
CA LYS A 46 40.65 48.27 7.45
C LYS A 46 40.04 47.04 8.11
N LYS A 47 40.25 46.84 9.41
CA LYS A 47 39.62 45.73 10.16
C LYS A 47 38.09 45.85 10.22
N SER A 48 37.56 47.07 10.33
CA SER A 48 36.10 47.28 10.36
C SER A 48 35.45 46.97 9.01
N VAL A 49 36.11 47.32 7.90
CA VAL A 49 35.64 47.05 6.52
C VAL A 49 35.71 45.56 6.20
N ASP A 50 36.75 44.84 6.64
CA ASP A 50 36.85 43.38 6.45
C ASP A 50 35.76 42.61 7.23
N ILE A 51 35.45 43.03 8.46
CA ILE A 51 34.37 42.42 9.26
C ILE A 51 33.00 42.66 8.62
N GLU A 52 32.74 43.87 8.09
CA GLU A 52 31.50 44.19 7.39
C GLU A 52 31.32 43.34 6.12
N ASN A 53 32.39 43.16 5.34
CA ASN A 53 32.39 42.30 4.14
C ASN A 53 32.15 40.83 4.49
N ASP A 54 32.80 40.31 5.54
CA ASP A 54 32.60 38.94 6.02
C ASP A 54 31.17 38.72 6.53
N LEU A 55 30.60 39.70 7.24
CA LEU A 55 29.20 39.65 7.69
C LEU A 55 28.22 39.65 6.50
N GLN A 56 28.48 40.45 5.47
CA GLN A 56 27.67 40.44 4.25
C GLN A 56 27.78 39.11 3.51
N ALA A 57 29.00 38.56 3.38
CA ALA A 57 29.22 37.23 2.79
C ALA A 57 28.44 36.15 3.58
N LEU A 58 28.53 36.17 4.91
CA LEU A 58 27.83 35.22 5.78
C LEU A 58 26.31 35.35 5.68
N GLN A 59 25.78 36.58 5.59
CA GLN A 59 24.35 36.81 5.36
C GLN A 59 23.90 36.30 3.99
N THR A 60 24.71 36.45 2.95
CA THR A 60 24.37 35.91 1.62
C THR A 60 24.36 34.38 1.61
N GLU A 61 25.35 33.74 2.25
CA GLU A 61 25.38 32.28 2.40
C GLU A 61 24.22 31.77 3.25
N TYR A 62 23.89 32.46 4.35
CA TYR A 62 22.71 32.13 5.17
C TYR A 62 21.41 32.22 4.36
N LYS A 63 21.22 33.28 3.58
CA LYS A 63 20.05 33.43 2.71
C LYS A 63 19.99 32.33 1.65
N LYS A 64 21.11 32.01 1.00
CA LYS A 64 21.19 30.88 0.04
C LYS A 64 20.80 29.56 0.71
N LEU A 65 21.36 29.27 1.89
CA LEU A 65 21.07 28.04 2.61
C LEU A 65 19.60 27.98 3.09
N ALA A 66 19.05 29.08 3.59
CA ALA A 66 17.65 29.17 4.00
C ALA A 66 16.70 28.96 2.81
N THR A 67 17.01 29.55 1.64
CA THR A 67 16.22 29.32 0.42
C THR A 67 16.32 27.87 -0.06
N ALA A 68 17.50 27.27 -0.04
CA ALA A 68 17.69 25.87 -0.39
C ALA A 68 16.93 24.93 0.57
N HIS A 69 16.95 25.22 1.86
CA HIS A 69 16.20 24.48 2.87
C HIS A 69 14.69 24.54 2.60
N SER A 70 14.15 25.75 2.39
CA SER A 70 12.73 25.91 2.07
C SER A 70 12.34 25.15 0.79
N GLN A 71 13.16 25.22 -0.26
CA GLN A 71 12.91 24.50 -1.51
C GLN A 71 12.94 22.97 -1.32
N LEU A 72 13.84 22.46 -0.48
CA LEU A 72 13.92 21.04 -0.17
C LEU A 72 12.72 20.58 0.67
N ASP A 73 12.30 21.37 1.66
CA ASP A 73 11.11 21.08 2.46
C ASP A 73 9.85 21.02 1.60
N ASP A 74 9.69 21.96 0.67
CA ASP A 74 8.56 21.99 -0.25
C ASP A 74 8.55 20.78 -1.19
N LYS A 75 9.72 20.41 -1.73
CA LYS A 75 9.87 19.19 -2.54
C LYS A 75 9.56 17.93 -1.73
N TYR A 76 10.05 17.87 -0.50
CA TYR A 76 9.84 16.73 0.39
C TYR A 76 8.36 16.55 0.74
N LYS A 77 7.68 17.63 1.17
CA LYS A 77 6.24 17.61 1.45
C LYS A 77 5.42 17.23 0.23
N ARG A 78 5.78 17.76 -0.96
CA ARG A 78 5.13 17.39 -2.21
C ARG A 78 5.32 15.91 -2.55
N ALA A 79 6.53 15.39 -2.40
CA ALA A 79 6.81 13.98 -2.62
C ALA A 79 6.02 13.07 -1.67
N LEU A 80 5.92 13.43 -0.38
CA LEU A 80 5.09 12.70 0.59
C LEU A 80 3.60 12.73 0.23
N ALA A 81 3.10 13.86 -0.25
CA ALA A 81 1.71 13.96 -0.69
C ALA A 81 1.46 13.10 -1.94
N GLU A 82 2.40 13.10 -2.89
CA GLU A 82 2.30 12.31 -4.11
C GLU A 82 2.34 10.80 -3.84
N THR A 83 3.22 10.34 -2.94
CA THR A 83 3.27 8.92 -2.55
C THR A 83 1.98 8.47 -1.86
N GLU A 84 1.40 9.29 -0.98
CA GLU A 84 0.14 8.95 -0.32
C GLU A 84 -1.04 8.96 -1.31
N ASN A 85 -1.07 9.91 -2.24
CA ASN A 85 -2.07 9.93 -3.31
C ASN A 85 -1.95 8.71 -4.23
N MET A 86 -0.72 8.34 -4.61
CA MET A 86 -0.42 7.15 -5.39
C MET A 86 -0.84 5.88 -4.65
N ARG A 87 -0.52 5.77 -3.36
CA ARG A 87 -0.93 4.65 -2.51
C ARG A 87 -2.45 4.49 -2.48
N LYS A 88 -3.20 5.59 -2.25
CA LYS A 88 -4.68 5.57 -2.27
C LYS A 88 -5.23 5.13 -3.62
N ARG A 89 -4.67 5.65 -4.72
CA ARG A 89 -5.06 5.27 -6.09
C ARG A 89 -4.82 3.78 -6.34
N PHE A 90 -3.66 3.26 -5.95
CA PHE A 90 -3.35 1.84 -6.14
C PHE A 90 -4.23 0.93 -5.30
N MET A 91 -4.56 1.31 -4.06
CA MET A 91 -5.52 0.54 -3.26
C MET A 91 -6.87 0.42 -3.98
N ARG A 92 -7.39 1.53 -4.52
CA ARG A 92 -8.62 1.51 -5.32
C ARG A 92 -8.49 0.60 -6.56
N GLN A 93 -7.39 0.71 -7.32
CA GLN A 93 -7.18 -0.12 -8.50
C GLN A 93 -7.06 -1.61 -8.17
N ILE A 94 -6.43 -1.95 -7.04
CA ILE A 94 -6.35 -3.32 -6.53
C ILE A 94 -7.76 -3.84 -6.20
N ASP A 95 -8.58 -3.04 -5.53
CA ASP A 95 -9.94 -3.44 -5.18
C ASP A 95 -10.82 -3.61 -6.42
N GLU A 96 -10.70 -2.71 -7.40
CA GLU A 96 -11.35 -2.85 -8.72
C GLU A 96 -10.90 -4.12 -9.44
N ALA A 97 -9.59 -4.40 -9.48
CA ALA A 97 -9.04 -5.57 -10.12
C ALA A 97 -9.53 -6.88 -9.47
N LYS A 98 -9.64 -6.92 -8.13
CA LYS A 98 -10.24 -8.06 -7.42
C LYS A 98 -11.69 -8.28 -7.86
N MET A 99 -12.50 -7.21 -7.90
CA MET A 99 -13.91 -7.32 -8.31
C MET A 99 -14.03 -7.83 -9.75
N PHE A 100 -13.20 -7.31 -10.65
CA PHE A 100 -13.17 -7.75 -12.04
C PHE A 100 -12.79 -9.22 -12.18
N ALA A 101 -11.79 -9.68 -11.41
CA ALA A 101 -11.38 -11.09 -11.40
C ALA A 101 -12.48 -12.02 -10.87
N VAL A 102 -13.21 -11.61 -9.83
CA VAL A 102 -14.37 -12.37 -9.32
C VAL A 102 -15.49 -12.40 -10.35
N GLN A 103 -15.77 -11.29 -11.03
CA GLN A 103 -16.80 -11.22 -12.07
C GLN A 103 -16.47 -12.15 -13.26
N SER A 104 -15.23 -12.15 -13.74
CA SER A 104 -14.82 -13.06 -14.81
C SER A 104 -14.94 -14.52 -14.37
N PHE A 105 -14.52 -14.84 -13.15
CA PHE A 105 -14.66 -16.18 -12.59
C PHE A 105 -16.13 -16.63 -12.50
N CYS A 106 -17.04 -15.75 -12.07
CA CYS A 106 -18.46 -16.06 -12.02
C CYS A 106 -19.05 -16.33 -13.41
N LYS A 107 -18.59 -15.59 -14.42
CA LYS A 107 -19.02 -15.78 -15.81
C LYS A 107 -18.60 -17.15 -16.33
N ASP A 108 -17.35 -17.53 -16.11
CA ASP A 108 -16.83 -18.85 -16.55
C ASP A 108 -17.54 -20.01 -15.81
N LEU A 109 -17.94 -19.80 -14.56
CA LEU A 109 -18.68 -20.81 -13.79
C LEU A 109 -20.14 -20.94 -14.23
N LEU A 110 -20.74 -19.90 -14.83
CA LEU A 110 -22.11 -19.95 -15.35
C LEU A 110 -22.23 -20.99 -16.48
N ASP A 111 -21.22 -21.09 -17.34
CA ASP A 111 -21.19 -22.08 -18.42
C ASP A 111 -21.22 -23.52 -17.86
N VAL A 112 -20.53 -23.77 -16.73
CA VAL A 112 -20.56 -25.08 -16.04
C VAL A 112 -21.93 -25.33 -15.41
N ALA A 113 -22.54 -24.30 -14.82
CA ALA A 113 -23.89 -24.39 -14.27
C ALA A 113 -24.91 -24.76 -15.35
N ASP A 114 -24.85 -24.11 -16.51
CA ASP A 114 -25.72 -24.41 -17.64
C ASP A 114 -25.58 -25.85 -18.13
N VAL A 115 -24.36 -26.40 -18.16
CA VAL A 115 -24.13 -27.81 -18.51
C VAL A 115 -24.74 -28.75 -17.46
N LEU A 116 -24.59 -28.46 -16.17
CA LEU A 116 -25.21 -29.24 -15.09
C LEU A 116 -26.73 -29.20 -15.17
N THR A 117 -27.32 -28.02 -15.38
CA THR A 117 -28.77 -27.86 -15.56
C THR A 117 -29.28 -28.60 -16.80
N LYS A 118 -28.53 -28.60 -17.92
CA LYS A 118 -28.86 -29.42 -19.09
C LYS A 118 -28.80 -30.90 -18.79
N ALA A 119 -27.78 -31.36 -18.06
CA ALA A 119 -27.63 -32.76 -17.67
C ALA A 119 -28.81 -33.22 -16.79
N THR A 120 -29.18 -32.42 -15.78
CA THR A 120 -30.33 -32.74 -14.91
C THR A 120 -31.67 -32.69 -15.65
N ASN A 121 -31.85 -31.78 -16.61
CA ASN A 121 -33.08 -31.69 -17.42
C ASN A 121 -33.18 -32.78 -18.50
N SER A 122 -32.06 -33.28 -19.01
CA SER A 122 -32.04 -34.32 -20.05
C SER A 122 -32.18 -35.74 -19.48
N THR A 123 -32.34 -35.88 -18.17
CA THR A 123 -32.43 -37.17 -17.49
C THR A 123 -33.86 -37.75 -17.63
N PRO A 124 -34.04 -38.98 -18.14
CA PRO A 124 -35.36 -39.56 -18.36
C PRO A 124 -36.08 -39.86 -17.04
N ALA A 125 -37.24 -39.23 -16.82
CA ALA A 125 -38.03 -39.33 -15.60
C ALA A 125 -38.41 -40.77 -15.21
N ASP A 126 -38.61 -41.64 -16.21
CA ASP A 126 -38.98 -43.05 -16.03
C ASP A 126 -37.92 -43.86 -15.26
N GLN A 127 -36.65 -43.42 -15.31
CA GLN A 127 -35.55 -44.09 -14.59
C GLN A 127 -35.31 -43.53 -13.18
N LEU A 128 -35.95 -42.40 -12.81
CA LEU A 128 -35.88 -41.83 -11.46
C LEU A 128 -36.95 -42.40 -10.50
N VAL A 129 -37.85 -43.26 -11.00
CA VAL A 129 -38.92 -43.85 -10.18
C VAL A 129 -38.31 -44.75 -9.08
N PRO A 130 -38.73 -44.59 -7.81
CA PRO A 130 -38.24 -45.42 -6.72
C PRO A 130 -38.44 -46.91 -7.02
N GLY A 131 -37.34 -47.68 -7.02
CA GLY A 131 -37.35 -49.13 -7.25
C GLY A 131 -36.97 -49.59 -8.66
N VAL A 132 -36.93 -48.69 -9.67
CA VAL A 132 -36.52 -49.04 -11.04
C VAL A 132 -35.00 -49.10 -11.16
N ASN A 133 -34.30 -48.03 -10.76
CA ASN A 133 -32.84 -48.00 -10.71
C ASN A 133 -32.34 -47.11 -9.55
N PRO A 134 -32.19 -47.67 -8.33
CA PRO A 134 -31.76 -46.92 -7.16
C PRO A 134 -30.39 -46.23 -7.33
N HIS A 135 -29.46 -46.84 -8.07
CA HIS A 135 -28.14 -46.26 -8.31
C HIS A 135 -28.21 -45.01 -9.18
N PHE A 136 -29.10 -44.99 -10.17
CA PHE A 136 -29.30 -43.84 -11.05
C PHE A 136 -30.00 -42.68 -10.33
N ALA A 137 -31.01 -42.98 -9.50
CA ALA A 137 -31.68 -41.97 -8.67
C ALA A 137 -30.71 -41.29 -7.69
N ASN A 138 -29.85 -42.07 -7.03
CA ASN A 138 -28.82 -41.53 -6.13
C ASN A 138 -27.78 -40.67 -6.87
N LEU A 139 -27.39 -41.05 -8.10
CA LEU A 139 -26.47 -40.25 -8.92
C LEU A 139 -27.10 -38.91 -9.30
N TYR A 140 -28.37 -38.90 -9.71
CA TYR A 140 -29.11 -37.68 -10.04
C TYR A 140 -29.22 -36.73 -8.84
N GLU A 141 -29.53 -37.28 -7.66
CA GLU A 141 -29.56 -36.52 -6.41
C GLU A 141 -28.18 -35.92 -6.08
N GLY A 142 -27.10 -36.70 -6.22
CA GLY A 142 -25.74 -36.21 -6.05
C GLY A 142 -25.40 -35.07 -7.03
N LEU A 143 -25.87 -35.15 -8.27
CA LEU A 143 -25.68 -34.08 -9.26
C LEU A 143 -26.40 -32.79 -8.85
N LYS A 144 -27.66 -32.89 -8.39
CA LYS A 144 -28.44 -31.76 -7.88
C LYS A 144 -27.81 -31.12 -6.65
N LEU A 145 -27.33 -31.93 -5.71
CA LEU A 145 -26.64 -31.43 -4.53
C LEU A 145 -25.35 -30.69 -4.91
N THR A 146 -24.62 -31.18 -5.90
CA THR A 146 -23.39 -30.54 -6.40
C THR A 146 -23.70 -29.18 -7.05
N GLU A 147 -24.75 -29.09 -7.87
CA GLU A 147 -25.24 -27.84 -8.45
C GLU A 147 -25.59 -26.82 -7.35
N GLN A 148 -26.36 -27.24 -6.35
CA GLN A 148 -26.75 -26.38 -5.22
C GLN A 148 -25.52 -25.91 -4.41
N GLN A 149 -24.62 -26.83 -4.07
CA GLN A 149 -23.43 -26.52 -3.28
C GLN A 149 -22.48 -25.57 -4.03
N MET A 150 -22.36 -25.71 -5.35
CA MET A 150 -21.60 -24.79 -6.20
C MET A 150 -22.14 -23.36 -6.08
N PHE A 151 -23.46 -23.17 -6.21
CA PHE A 151 -24.06 -21.84 -6.03
C PHE A 151 -23.85 -21.30 -4.61
N GLN A 152 -24.09 -22.10 -3.56
CA GLN A 152 -23.93 -21.66 -2.18
C GLN A 152 -22.50 -21.19 -1.87
N THR A 153 -21.50 -21.94 -2.32
CA THR A 153 -20.08 -21.60 -2.11
C THR A 153 -19.69 -20.33 -2.88
N LEU A 154 -20.14 -20.18 -4.12
CA LEU A 154 -19.91 -18.98 -4.93
C LEU A 154 -20.50 -17.74 -4.27
N TRP A 155 -21.79 -17.79 -3.89
CA TRP A 155 -22.47 -16.67 -3.23
C TRP A 155 -21.80 -16.28 -1.91
N SER A 156 -21.45 -17.27 -1.09
CA SER A 156 -20.73 -17.05 0.16
C SER A 156 -19.41 -16.31 -0.07
N GLU A 157 -18.61 -16.74 -1.06
CA GLU A 157 -17.30 -16.12 -1.31
C GLU A 157 -17.43 -14.71 -1.89
N ILE A 158 -18.38 -14.47 -2.81
CA ILE A 158 -18.68 -13.12 -3.32
C ILE A 158 -19.03 -12.16 -2.18
N VAL A 159 -19.94 -12.57 -1.28
CA VAL A 159 -20.32 -11.76 -0.11
C VAL A 159 -19.13 -11.51 0.81
N ARG A 160 -18.26 -12.51 0.99
CA ARG A 160 -17.07 -12.39 1.84
C ARG A 160 -16.06 -11.39 1.28
N ILE A 161 -15.84 -11.38 -0.03
CA ILE A 161 -14.95 -10.43 -0.70
C ILE A 161 -15.54 -9.01 -0.60
N ALA A 162 -16.85 -8.85 -0.85
CA ALA A 162 -17.53 -7.55 -0.74
C ALA A 162 -17.52 -6.97 0.70
N THR A 163 -17.57 -7.82 1.73
CA THR A 163 -17.60 -7.40 3.14
C THR A 163 -16.22 -7.16 3.74
N ARG A 164 -15.17 -7.83 3.24
CA ARG A 164 -13.78 -7.70 3.75
C ARG A 164 -13.17 -6.34 3.47
N ASP A 165 -13.48 -5.75 2.33
CA ASP A 165 -12.85 -4.51 1.85
C ASP A 165 -13.71 -3.25 2.10
N SER A 166 -14.83 -3.38 2.82
CA SER A 166 -15.66 -2.22 3.19
C SER A 166 -14.92 -1.31 4.19
N PRO A 167 -14.70 -0.02 3.87
CA PRO A 167 -14.03 0.90 4.77
C PRO A 167 -14.81 1.00 6.10
N PRO A 168 -14.12 1.08 7.26
CA PRO A 168 -14.76 1.01 8.58
C PRO A 168 -15.85 2.08 8.81
N SER A 169 -15.84 3.19 8.05
CA SER A 169 -16.89 4.21 8.09
C SER A 169 -18.25 3.76 7.54
N LEU A 170 -18.31 2.69 6.73
CA LEU A 170 -19.55 2.15 6.16
C LEU A 170 -20.10 0.94 6.94
N LYS A 171 -19.35 0.42 7.91
CA LYS A 171 -19.80 -0.71 8.77
C LYS A 171 -20.97 -0.35 9.70
N SER A 172 -21.23 0.94 9.91
CA SER A 172 -22.41 1.43 10.66
C SER A 172 -23.69 1.49 9.82
N ALA A 173 -23.61 1.38 8.49
CA ALA A 173 -24.78 1.32 7.63
C ALA A 173 -25.24 -0.14 7.46
N GLY A 174 -25.92 -0.65 8.48
CA GLY A 174 -26.50 -1.99 8.51
C GLY A 174 -27.55 -2.24 7.43
N ARG A 175 -27.12 -2.54 6.20
CA ARG A 175 -27.92 -3.28 5.22
C ARG A 175 -27.24 -4.61 4.96
N ARG A 176 -27.56 -5.61 5.80
CA ARG A 176 -27.40 -7.00 5.40
C ARG A 176 -28.23 -7.19 4.12
N PRO A 177 -27.68 -7.70 3.01
CA PRO A 177 -28.51 -8.12 1.90
C PRO A 177 -29.47 -9.19 2.43
N SER A 178 -30.77 -8.90 2.39
CA SER A 178 -31.79 -9.89 2.70
C SER A 178 -31.63 -11.03 1.71
N LEU A 179 -31.23 -12.20 2.20
CA LEU A 179 -31.41 -13.44 1.45
C LEU A 179 -32.89 -13.52 1.05
N PRO A 180 -33.23 -13.89 -0.19
CA PRO A 180 -34.62 -14.18 -0.55
C PRO A 180 -35.09 -15.38 0.27
N GLY A 181 -35.74 -15.09 1.38
CA GLY A 181 -36.38 -16.06 2.25
C GLY A 181 -37.76 -16.43 1.71
N ALA A 182 -38.05 -17.73 1.77
CA ALA A 182 -39.39 -18.33 1.77
C ALA A 182 -40.16 -18.36 0.44
N LEU A 183 -39.80 -19.32 -0.41
CA LEU A 183 -40.81 -20.17 -1.06
C LEU A 183 -40.86 -21.49 -0.30
N LEU A 184 -41.54 -21.45 0.85
CA LEU A 184 -42.05 -22.62 1.55
C LEU A 184 -43.49 -22.29 1.94
N ARG A 185 -44.36 -22.41 0.94
CA ARG A 185 -45.78 -22.71 1.08
C ARG A 185 -46.30 -23.32 -0.21
#